data_AF-W2U5X5-F1
#
_entry.id   AF-W2U5X5-F1
#
_cell.length_a   1.000
_cell.length_b   1.000
_cell.length_c   1.000
_cell.angle_alpha   90.00
_cell.angle_beta   90.00
_cell.angle_gamma   90.00
#
_symmetry.space_group_name_H-M   'P 1'
#
loop_
_entity.id
_entity.type
_entity.pdbx_description
1 polymer ?
#
loop_
_entity_poly.entity_id
_entity_poly.type
_entity_poly.pdbx_seq_one_letter_code
_entity_poly.pdbx_strand_id
1 'polypeptide(L)'
;MEEALEKALAGEGYFAFPGLLLVRGPDALSFLQGQATRDLRRLSGPVGALFLNHRGQIEEVATVFVHEEGFLLAPWGTLEGVRARLKRYIVFDQVELLELPLYRRLHADGREEVAESGEGAHPAGVYPLYTLLKGLPLLSDIRGELPQSVGLLHLVDYGKGCYVGQEIMARLEGKEVHHHLVGLRGLSPAQEAPFDLLLEGRKVGEAKRVMETPFGVFGLAVMRKEVPLGAVVEGGGGRLSGGAPAL
;
A
#
# COMPACT_ATOMS: atom_id res chain seq x y z
N MET A 1 -18.68 12.76 9.53
CA MET A 1 -17.29 12.54 9.05
C MET A 1 -16.34 12.48 10.23
N GLU A 2 -16.39 13.46 11.13
CA GLU A 2 -15.59 13.49 12.37
C GLU A 2 -15.88 12.31 13.31
N GLU A 3 -17.15 12.03 13.65
CA GLU A 3 -17.52 10.87 14.49
C GLU A 3 -17.03 9.52 13.92
N ALA A 4 -17.13 9.32 12.61
CA ALA A 4 -16.66 8.11 11.95
C ALA A 4 -15.12 7.98 12.00
N LEU A 5 -14.41 9.11 11.88
CA LEU A 5 -12.96 9.15 12.06
C LEU A 5 -12.57 8.81 13.49
N GLU A 6 -13.24 9.38 14.50
CA GLU A 6 -12.97 9.09 15.92
C GLU A 6 -13.16 7.60 16.23
N LYS A 7 -14.30 7.01 15.81
CA LYS A 7 -14.55 5.57 15.96
C LYS A 7 -13.47 4.73 15.28
N ALA A 8 -13.12 5.05 14.03
CA ALA A 8 -12.07 4.34 13.32
C ALA A 8 -10.71 4.48 14.03
N LEU A 9 -10.34 5.66 14.52
CA LEU A 9 -9.09 5.86 15.25
C LEU A 9 -9.05 5.07 16.57
N ALA A 10 -10.20 4.88 17.22
CA ALA A 10 -10.39 4.03 18.40
C ALA A 10 -10.38 2.52 18.10
N GLY A 11 -10.31 2.12 16.83
CA GLY A 11 -10.31 0.71 16.41
C GLY A 11 -11.71 0.11 16.21
N GLU A 12 -12.76 0.94 16.18
CA GLU A 12 -14.13 0.51 16.05
C GLU A 12 -14.63 0.55 14.60
N GLY A 13 -15.41 -0.46 14.20
CA GLY A 13 -16.03 -0.55 12.89
C GLY A 13 -15.03 -0.92 11.78
N TYR A 14 -15.45 -0.69 10.54
CA TYR A 14 -14.69 -1.11 9.37
C TYR A 14 -14.93 -0.21 8.16
N PHE A 15 -14.00 -0.26 7.21
CA PHE A 15 -14.14 0.28 5.87
C PHE A 15 -14.50 -0.84 4.91
N ALA A 16 -15.36 -0.58 3.92
CA ALA A 16 -15.73 -1.56 2.90
C ALA A 16 -15.31 -1.07 1.51
N PHE A 17 -14.56 -1.89 0.80
CA PHE A 17 -14.09 -1.62 -0.55
C PHE A 17 -14.74 -2.60 -1.53
N PRO A 18 -15.52 -2.11 -2.50
CA PRO A 18 -16.21 -2.98 -3.44
C PRO A 18 -15.26 -3.58 -4.48
N GLY A 19 -15.57 -4.80 -4.91
CA GLY A 19 -14.91 -5.48 -6.00
C GLY A 19 -13.70 -6.29 -5.57
N LEU A 20 -13.80 -7.62 -5.72
CA LEU A 20 -12.67 -8.54 -5.56
C LEU A 20 -12.38 -9.21 -6.90
N LEU A 21 -11.10 -9.50 -7.16
CA LEU A 21 -10.70 -10.26 -8.33
C LEU A 21 -10.48 -11.73 -7.94
N LEU A 22 -11.33 -12.62 -8.43
CA LEU A 22 -11.07 -14.06 -8.37
C LEU A 22 -10.10 -14.44 -9.47
N VAL A 23 -9.00 -15.07 -9.08
CA VAL A 23 -8.03 -15.70 -9.95
C VAL A 23 -8.21 -17.21 -9.82
N ARG A 24 -8.70 -17.84 -10.89
CA ARG A 24 -9.02 -19.27 -10.91
C ARG A 24 -8.46 -19.98 -12.14
N GLY A 25 -8.51 -21.30 -12.12
CA GLY A 25 -8.04 -22.16 -13.20
C GLY A 25 -6.84 -23.02 -12.79
N PRO A 26 -6.47 -24.03 -13.62
CA PRO A 26 -5.41 -24.98 -13.29
C PRO A 26 -4.06 -24.34 -12.95
N ASP A 27 -3.73 -23.21 -13.58
CA ASP A 27 -2.46 -22.50 -13.39
C ASP A 27 -2.54 -21.34 -12.40
N ALA A 28 -3.67 -21.14 -11.70
CA ALA A 28 -3.87 -19.95 -10.85
C ALA A 28 -2.81 -19.79 -9.75
N LEU A 29 -2.47 -20.90 -9.06
CA LEU A 29 -1.45 -20.88 -8.01
C LEU A 29 -0.05 -20.61 -8.58
N SER A 30 0.37 -21.33 -9.62
CA SER A 30 1.70 -21.16 -10.23
C SER A 30 1.85 -19.75 -10.82
N PHE A 31 0.82 -19.28 -11.52
CA PHE A 31 0.75 -17.92 -12.06
C PHE A 31 0.90 -16.88 -10.95
N LEU A 32 0.02 -16.88 -9.92
CA LEU A 32 0.10 -15.90 -8.84
C LEU A 32 1.39 -16.01 -8.03
N GLN A 33 1.93 -17.21 -7.85
CA GLN A 33 3.24 -17.40 -7.23
C GLN A 33 4.34 -16.68 -8.02
N GLY A 34 4.26 -16.67 -9.35
CA GLY A 34 5.18 -15.93 -10.22
C GLY A 34 4.97 -14.41 -10.23
N GLN A 35 3.84 -13.90 -9.73
CA GLN A 35 3.51 -12.48 -9.76
C GLN A 35 3.65 -11.78 -8.41
N ALA A 36 3.28 -12.46 -7.32
CA ALA A 36 3.26 -11.91 -5.97
C ALA A 36 4.59 -12.13 -5.25
N THR A 37 4.91 -11.24 -4.32
CA THR A 37 6.08 -11.35 -3.42
C THR A 37 5.92 -12.34 -2.26
N ARG A 38 4.67 -12.74 -1.97
CA ARG A 38 4.31 -13.63 -0.85
C ARG A 38 4.15 -15.08 -1.29
N ASP A 39 4.51 -16.05 -0.46
CA ASP A 39 4.34 -17.48 -0.71
C ASP A 39 2.90 -17.94 -0.45
N LEU A 40 2.12 -18.06 -1.51
CA LEU A 40 0.70 -18.40 -1.48
C LEU A 40 0.43 -19.91 -1.29
N ARG A 41 1.47 -20.76 -1.23
CA ARG A 41 1.31 -22.22 -1.03
C ARG A 41 0.81 -22.59 0.36
N ARG A 42 0.95 -21.69 1.35
CA ARG A 42 0.72 -21.98 2.77
C ARG A 42 -0.15 -20.91 3.44
N LEU A 43 -1.19 -20.44 2.75
CA LEU A 43 -2.10 -19.44 3.32
C LEU A 43 -3.04 -20.07 4.33
N SER A 44 -3.10 -19.48 5.53
CA SER A 44 -4.06 -19.81 6.59
C SER A 44 -5.06 -18.68 6.86
N GLY A 45 -4.95 -17.56 6.13
CA GLY A 45 -5.75 -16.36 6.34
C GLY A 45 -5.40 -15.27 5.32
N PRO A 46 -6.00 -14.08 5.45
CA PRO A 46 -5.69 -12.94 4.60
C PRO A 46 -4.23 -12.56 4.71
N VAL A 47 -3.57 -12.32 3.58
CA VAL A 47 -2.19 -11.86 3.56
C VAL A 47 -1.99 -10.73 2.55
N GLY A 48 -1.28 -9.68 2.96
CA GLY A 48 -0.81 -8.67 2.02
C GLY A 48 0.22 -9.25 1.05
N ALA A 49 0.08 -8.92 -0.23
CA ALA A 49 1.02 -9.29 -1.28
C ALA A 49 1.32 -8.08 -2.18
N LEU A 50 2.61 -7.87 -2.46
CA LEU A 50 3.06 -6.86 -3.40
C LEU A 50 3.23 -7.48 -4.78
N PHE A 51 2.85 -6.74 -5.82
CA PHE A 51 3.13 -7.04 -7.22
C PHE A 51 4.14 -6.02 -7.73
N LEU A 52 5.33 -6.49 -8.04
CA LEU A 52 6.45 -5.63 -8.43
C LEU A 52 6.64 -5.62 -9.96
N ASN A 53 7.33 -4.59 -10.44
CA ASN A 53 7.92 -4.57 -11.77
C ASN A 53 9.32 -5.21 -11.78
N HIS A 54 9.93 -5.32 -12.96
CA HIS A 54 11.28 -5.88 -13.14
C HIS A 54 12.39 -5.12 -12.37
N ARG A 55 12.13 -3.89 -11.91
CA ARG A 55 13.05 -3.08 -11.09
C ARG A 55 12.81 -3.26 -9.59
N GLY A 56 11.96 -4.20 -9.18
CA GLY A 56 11.60 -4.45 -7.78
C GLY A 56 10.70 -3.36 -7.18
N GLN A 57 10.15 -2.46 -7.98
CA GLN A 57 9.28 -1.38 -7.51
C GLN A 57 7.82 -1.83 -7.46
N ILE A 58 7.06 -1.36 -6.48
CA ILE A 58 5.65 -1.66 -6.29
C ILE A 58 4.83 -1.09 -7.45
N GLU A 59 4.09 -1.95 -8.17
CA GLU A 59 3.06 -1.52 -9.13
C GLU A 59 1.67 -1.55 -8.49
N GLU A 60 1.36 -2.67 -7.83
CA GLU A 60 0.06 -2.95 -7.21
C GLU A 60 0.25 -3.69 -5.88
N VAL A 61 -0.75 -3.58 -5.00
CA VAL A 61 -0.81 -4.29 -3.73
C VAL A 61 -2.23 -4.83 -3.56
N ALA A 62 -2.35 -6.06 -3.07
CA ALA A 62 -3.63 -6.64 -2.71
C ALA A 62 -3.52 -7.49 -1.44
N THR A 63 -4.62 -7.59 -0.70
CA THR A 63 -4.81 -8.65 0.27
C THR A 63 -5.31 -9.90 -0.46
N VAL A 64 -4.66 -11.03 -0.25
CA VAL A 64 -5.00 -12.33 -0.85
C VAL A 64 -5.79 -13.17 0.14
N PHE A 65 -6.94 -13.70 -0.28
CA PHE A 65 -7.75 -14.67 0.46
C PHE A 65 -7.80 -15.99 -0.30
N VAL A 66 -7.92 -17.09 0.44
CA VAL A 66 -8.16 -18.42 -0.14
C VAL A 66 -9.61 -18.52 -0.58
N HIS A 67 -9.84 -19.12 -1.75
CA HIS A 67 -11.17 -19.40 -2.31
C HIS A 67 -11.21 -20.84 -2.81
N GLU A 68 -12.39 -21.45 -2.82
CA GLU A 68 -12.54 -22.86 -3.25
C GLU A 68 -12.08 -23.10 -4.70
N GLU A 69 -12.25 -22.09 -5.56
CA GLU A 69 -11.82 -22.13 -6.97
C GLU A 69 -10.43 -21.54 -7.22
N GLY A 70 -9.73 -21.02 -6.20
CA GLY A 70 -8.45 -20.35 -6.36
C GLY A 70 -8.16 -19.29 -5.31
N PHE A 71 -7.96 -18.04 -5.74
CA PHE A 71 -7.58 -16.93 -4.85
C PHE A 71 -8.39 -15.68 -5.12
N LEU A 72 -8.85 -15.02 -4.07
CA LEU A 72 -9.44 -13.69 -4.16
C LEU A 72 -8.40 -12.62 -3.86
N LEU A 73 -8.28 -11.64 -4.74
CA LEU A 73 -7.46 -10.46 -4.54
C LEU A 73 -8.36 -9.27 -4.21
N ALA A 74 -8.12 -8.68 -3.06
CA ALA A 74 -8.72 -7.44 -2.63
C ALA A 74 -7.70 -6.29 -2.77
N PRO A 75 -7.84 -5.43 -3.79
CA PRO A 75 -6.86 -4.39 -4.08
C PRO A 75 -6.71 -3.39 -2.92
N TRP A 76 -5.51 -2.85 -2.74
CA TRP A 76 -5.30 -1.61 -1.99
C TRP A 76 -5.48 -0.37 -2.87
N GLY A 77 -5.33 -0.55 -4.19
CA GLY A 77 -5.65 0.43 -5.22
C GLY A 77 -7.02 0.20 -5.83
N THR A 78 -7.05 -0.02 -7.14
CA THR A 78 -8.28 -0.27 -7.90
C THR A 78 -8.34 -1.71 -8.41
N LEU A 79 -9.57 -2.22 -8.58
CA LEU A 79 -9.81 -3.54 -9.18
C LEU A 79 -9.26 -3.61 -10.62
N GLU A 80 -9.48 -2.55 -11.40
CA GLU A 80 -8.93 -2.42 -12.75
C GLU A 80 -7.39 -2.46 -12.75
N GLY A 81 -6.74 -1.79 -11.77
CA GLY A 81 -5.28 -1.74 -11.67
C GLY A 81 -4.66 -3.13 -11.53
N VAL A 82 -5.12 -3.90 -10.53
CA VAL A 82 -4.62 -5.28 -10.32
C VAL A 82 -4.98 -6.20 -11.50
N ARG A 83 -6.20 -6.08 -12.06
CA ARG A 83 -6.65 -6.88 -13.20
C ARG A 83 -5.80 -6.60 -14.44
N ALA A 84 -5.60 -5.33 -14.78
CA ALA A 84 -4.81 -4.91 -15.92
C ALA A 84 -3.34 -5.34 -15.76
N ARG A 85 -2.79 -5.24 -14.54
CA ARG A 85 -1.47 -5.79 -14.22
C ARG A 85 -1.41 -7.28 -14.50
N LEU A 86 -2.25 -8.10 -13.86
CA LEU A 86 -2.17 -9.56 -14.02
C LEU A 86 -2.37 -9.97 -15.49
N LYS A 87 -3.33 -9.36 -16.19
CA LYS A 87 -3.61 -9.64 -17.60
C LYS A 87 -2.38 -9.45 -18.51
N ARG A 88 -1.47 -8.51 -18.22
CA ARG A 88 -0.23 -8.33 -19.01
C ARG A 88 0.72 -9.52 -18.96
N TYR A 89 0.62 -10.34 -17.92
CA TYR A 89 1.53 -11.47 -17.67
C TYR A 89 0.89 -12.83 -17.97
N ILE A 90 -0.41 -12.88 -18.27
CA ILE A 90 -1.08 -14.10 -18.75
C ILE A 90 -0.71 -14.26 -20.22
N VAL A 91 0.13 -15.26 -20.54
CA VAL A 91 0.55 -15.54 -21.92
C VAL A 91 0.05 -16.90 -22.37
N PHE A 92 0.42 -17.95 -21.64
CA PHE A 92 0.02 -19.34 -21.92
C PHE A 92 -0.66 -20.00 -20.72
N ASP A 93 -0.78 -19.28 -19.60
CA ASP A 93 -1.37 -19.78 -18.36
C ASP A 93 -2.88 -19.99 -18.53
N GLN A 94 -3.37 -21.14 -18.10
CA GLN A 94 -4.81 -21.44 -18.00
C GLN A 94 -5.39 -20.77 -16.75
N VAL A 95 -5.51 -19.45 -16.82
CA VAL A 95 -6.00 -18.59 -15.74
C VAL A 95 -7.14 -17.72 -16.22
N GLU A 96 -8.20 -17.65 -15.42
CA GLU A 96 -9.32 -16.74 -15.60
C GLU A 96 -9.34 -15.69 -14.49
N LEU A 97 -9.62 -14.44 -14.88
CA LEU A 97 -9.76 -13.31 -13.97
C LEU A 97 -11.22 -12.85 -13.95
N LEU A 98 -11.91 -13.09 -12.83
CA LEU A 98 -13.32 -12.73 -12.64
C LEU A 98 -13.48 -11.64 -11.61
N GLU A 99 -14.26 -10.61 -11.93
CA GLU A 99 -14.64 -9.57 -10.98
C GLU A 99 -15.88 -10.03 -10.22
N LEU A 100 -15.77 -10.11 -8.90
CA LEU A 100 -16.86 -10.49 -8.03
C LEU A 100 -17.42 -9.26 -7.31
N PRO A 101 -18.76 -9.13 -7.20
CA PRO A 101 -19.44 -8.03 -6.51
C PRO A 101 -19.39 -8.20 -4.98
N LEU A 102 -18.22 -8.56 -4.45
CA LEU A 102 -17.95 -8.73 -3.03
C LEU A 102 -17.27 -7.48 -2.47
N TYR A 103 -17.18 -7.40 -1.16
CA TYR A 103 -16.52 -6.32 -0.43
C TYR A 103 -15.35 -6.87 0.38
N ARG A 104 -14.24 -6.14 0.33
CA ARG A 104 -13.18 -6.26 1.33
C ARG A 104 -13.59 -5.40 2.51
N ARG A 105 -13.83 -6.01 3.66
CA ARG A 105 -14.02 -5.29 4.93
C ARG A 105 -12.68 -5.23 5.65
N LEU A 106 -12.16 -4.02 5.81
CA LEU A 106 -10.98 -3.74 6.62
C LEU A 106 -11.44 -3.12 7.94
N HIS A 107 -11.42 -3.93 8.99
CA HIS A 107 -11.73 -3.48 10.35
C HIS A 107 -10.63 -2.55 10.86
N ALA A 108 -11.01 -1.56 11.66
CA ALA A 108 -10.08 -0.56 12.16
C ALA A 108 -9.02 -1.15 13.13
N ASP A 109 -9.25 -2.36 13.65
CA ASP A 109 -8.28 -3.17 14.40
C ASP A 109 -7.26 -3.91 13.51
N GLY A 110 -7.39 -3.82 12.18
CA GLY A 110 -6.52 -4.45 11.20
C GLY A 110 -7.01 -5.79 10.68
N ARG A 111 -8.11 -6.36 11.20
CA ARG A 111 -8.68 -7.60 10.66
C ARG A 111 -9.30 -7.35 9.28
N GLU A 112 -9.11 -8.30 8.39
CA GLU A 112 -9.68 -8.26 7.04
C GLU A 112 -10.55 -9.48 6.76
N GLU A 113 -11.66 -9.26 6.06
CA GLU A 113 -12.57 -10.32 5.63
C GLU A 113 -13.23 -9.98 4.29
N VAL A 114 -13.77 -11.02 3.65
CA VAL A 114 -14.60 -10.91 2.45
C VAL A 114 -16.06 -10.94 2.89
N ALA A 115 -16.88 -10.07 2.33
CA ALA A 115 -18.31 -10.01 2.61
C ALA A 115 -19.14 -9.72 1.36
N GLU A 116 -20.42 -10.09 1.38
CA GLU A 116 -21.37 -9.80 0.29
C GLU A 116 -21.88 -8.36 0.30
N SER A 117 -21.70 -7.64 1.42
CA SER A 117 -22.21 -6.28 1.60
C SER A 117 -21.21 -5.39 2.33
N GLY A 118 -21.19 -4.10 1.98
CA GLY A 118 -20.48 -3.05 2.70
C GLY A 118 -21.35 -2.27 3.70
N GLU A 119 -22.59 -2.72 3.95
CA GLU A 119 -23.55 -2.01 4.80
C GLU A 119 -23.06 -1.82 6.24
N GLY A 120 -23.08 -0.59 6.73
CA GLY A 120 -22.57 -0.23 8.06
C GLY A 120 -21.08 0.10 8.09
N ALA A 121 -20.40 0.12 6.94
CA ALA A 121 -19.04 0.63 6.85
C ALA A 121 -18.98 2.14 7.14
N HIS A 122 -17.82 2.58 7.63
CA HIS A 122 -17.48 4.01 7.69
C HIS A 122 -17.51 4.62 6.28
N PRO A 123 -17.86 5.92 6.14
CA PRO A 123 -17.85 6.58 4.84
C PRO A 123 -16.48 6.48 4.16
N ALA A 124 -16.43 6.10 2.89
CA ALA A 124 -15.18 5.88 2.15
C ALA A 124 -14.24 7.10 2.16
N GLY A 125 -14.80 8.32 2.17
CA GLY A 125 -14.04 9.57 2.25
C GLY A 125 -13.25 9.76 3.56
N VAL A 126 -13.57 9.00 4.61
CA VAL A 126 -12.80 9.01 5.88
C VAL A 126 -11.50 8.22 5.76
N TYR A 127 -11.43 7.22 4.87
CA TYR A 127 -10.31 6.28 4.81
C TYR A 127 -8.94 6.94 4.50
N PRO A 128 -8.82 7.88 3.54
CA PRO A 128 -7.56 8.59 3.33
C PRO A 128 -7.09 9.35 4.57
N LEU A 129 -8.00 10.00 5.30
CA LEU A 129 -7.66 10.73 6.52
C LEU A 129 -7.27 9.77 7.65
N TYR A 130 -8.02 8.68 7.83
CA TYR A 130 -7.72 7.64 8.82
C TYR A 130 -6.32 7.03 8.61
N THR A 131 -6.02 6.60 7.38
CA THR A 131 -4.72 6.01 7.03
C THR A 131 -3.57 6.99 7.23
N LEU A 132 -3.76 8.25 6.82
CA LEU A 132 -2.76 9.30 7.01
C LEU A 132 -2.42 9.48 8.50
N LEU A 133 -3.43 9.60 9.37
CA LEU A 133 -3.23 9.80 10.81
C LEU A 133 -2.65 8.56 11.52
N LYS A 134 -2.89 7.35 11.00
CA LYS A 134 -2.26 6.11 11.48
C LYS A 134 -0.85 5.88 10.90
N GLY A 135 -0.41 6.72 9.95
CA GLY A 135 0.86 6.50 9.24
C GLY A 135 0.84 5.28 8.33
N LEU A 136 -0.34 4.91 7.80
CA LEU A 136 -0.51 3.81 6.86
C LEU A 136 -0.54 4.35 5.42
N PRO A 137 0.25 3.78 4.49
CA PRO A 137 0.24 4.22 3.10
C PRO A 137 -1.02 3.77 2.35
N LEU A 138 -1.49 4.62 1.44
CA LEU A 138 -2.29 4.18 0.30
C LEU A 138 -1.37 3.69 -0.82
N LEU A 139 -1.90 2.92 -1.78
CA LEU A 139 -1.12 2.51 -2.95
C LEU A 139 -0.51 3.72 -3.69
N SER A 140 -1.23 4.84 -3.77
CA SER A 140 -0.75 6.08 -4.38
C SER A 140 0.52 6.63 -3.70
N ASP A 141 0.71 6.35 -2.41
CA ASP A 141 1.85 6.87 -1.66
C ASP A 141 3.14 6.07 -1.92
N ILE A 142 3.00 4.81 -2.35
CA ILE A 142 4.09 3.82 -2.41
C ILE A 142 4.33 3.25 -3.80
N ARG A 143 3.45 3.52 -4.77
CA ARG A 143 3.63 3.07 -6.15
C ARG A 143 4.92 3.64 -6.73
N GLY A 144 5.75 2.77 -7.32
CA GLY A 144 7.07 3.13 -7.84
C GLY A 144 8.20 3.04 -6.81
N GLU A 145 7.89 2.80 -5.54
CA GLU A 145 8.89 2.63 -4.48
C GLU A 145 9.31 1.17 -4.32
N LEU A 146 10.50 0.98 -3.73
CA LEU A 146 10.95 -0.35 -3.30
C LEU A 146 10.24 -0.72 -1.98
N PRO A 147 9.86 -1.99 -1.77
CA PRO A 147 9.17 -2.44 -0.54
C PRO A 147 9.83 -1.98 0.76
N GLN A 148 11.15 -2.10 0.84
CA GLN A 148 11.94 -1.72 2.00
C GLN A 148 12.04 -0.21 2.22
N SER A 149 11.83 0.61 1.18
CA SER A 149 11.78 2.07 1.33
C SER A 149 10.48 2.56 1.97
N VAL A 150 9.47 1.69 2.10
CA VAL A 150 8.13 2.07 2.54
C VAL A 150 7.57 1.17 3.64
N GLY A 151 8.44 0.48 4.39
CA GLY A 151 8.03 -0.36 5.52
C GLY A 151 7.46 -1.74 5.14
N LEU A 152 7.30 -2.04 3.85
CA LEU A 152 6.62 -3.24 3.35
C LEU A 152 7.54 -4.42 3.06
N LEU A 153 8.79 -4.40 3.53
CA LEU A 153 9.73 -5.51 3.34
C LEU A 153 9.21 -6.83 3.95
N HIS A 154 8.43 -6.74 5.04
CA HIS A 154 7.80 -7.87 5.70
C HIS A 154 6.72 -8.58 4.83
N LEU A 155 6.36 -8.02 3.68
CA LEU A 155 5.48 -8.62 2.68
C LEU A 155 6.25 -9.40 1.59
N VAL A 156 7.58 -9.44 1.66
CA VAL A 156 8.44 -10.13 0.70
C VAL A 156 9.00 -11.41 1.32
N ASP A 157 8.66 -12.56 0.73
CA ASP A 157 9.12 -13.85 1.20
C ASP A 157 10.37 -14.31 0.43
N TYR A 158 11.56 -14.06 0.97
CA TYR A 158 12.83 -14.42 0.32
C TYR A 158 13.04 -15.94 0.10
N GLY A 159 12.30 -16.78 0.84
CA GLY A 159 12.34 -18.25 0.69
C GLY A 159 11.40 -18.82 -0.38
N LYS A 160 10.62 -17.99 -1.09
CA LYS A 160 9.69 -18.47 -2.11
C LYS A 160 10.37 -18.67 -3.49
N GLY A 161 9.64 -19.31 -4.41
CA GLY A 161 10.08 -19.48 -5.80
C GLY A 161 10.10 -18.19 -6.62
N CYS A 162 10.49 -18.29 -7.90
CA CYS A 162 10.64 -17.16 -8.80
C CYS A 162 9.42 -16.23 -8.86
N TYR A 163 9.60 -14.91 -8.72
CA TYR A 163 8.57 -13.89 -8.98
C TYR A 163 9.13 -12.64 -9.68
N VAL A 164 8.25 -11.84 -10.31
CA VAL A 164 8.64 -10.61 -11.01
C VAL A 164 9.33 -9.61 -10.06
N GLY A 165 10.54 -9.17 -10.42
CA GLY A 165 11.33 -8.22 -9.62
C GLY A 165 12.23 -8.87 -8.56
N GLN A 166 12.22 -10.19 -8.43
CA GLN A 166 13.01 -10.90 -7.41
C GLN A 166 14.52 -10.68 -7.53
N GLU A 167 15.10 -10.57 -8.73
CA GLU A 167 16.54 -10.38 -8.89
C GLU A 167 17.02 -9.11 -8.16
N ILE A 168 16.25 -8.02 -8.29
CA ILE A 168 16.54 -6.77 -7.59
C ILE A 168 16.33 -6.95 -6.09
N MET A 169 15.23 -7.58 -5.67
CA MET A 169 14.94 -7.79 -4.26
C MET A 169 16.01 -8.64 -3.56
N ALA A 170 16.48 -9.71 -4.20
CA ALA A 170 17.56 -10.57 -3.71
C ALA A 170 18.90 -9.81 -3.63
N ARG A 171 19.21 -8.96 -4.63
CA ARG A 171 20.43 -8.12 -4.59
C ARG A 171 20.41 -7.10 -3.46
N LEU A 172 19.22 -6.69 -3.02
CA LEU A 172 19.02 -5.70 -1.96
C LEU A 172 18.78 -6.35 -0.59
N GLU A 173 18.70 -7.68 -0.51
CA GLU A 173 18.54 -8.41 0.74
C GLU A 173 19.69 -8.09 1.69
N GLY A 174 19.35 -7.72 2.94
CA GLY A 174 20.32 -7.32 3.95
C GLY A 174 21.02 -5.97 3.72
N LYS A 175 20.68 -5.23 2.66
CA LYS A 175 21.22 -3.88 2.44
C LYS A 175 20.37 -2.82 3.13
N GLU A 176 21.06 -1.81 3.64
CA GLU A 176 20.40 -0.65 4.23
C GLU A 176 19.71 0.19 3.14
N VAL A 177 18.52 0.69 3.47
CA VAL A 177 17.76 1.57 2.58
C VAL A 177 18.08 3.01 2.91
N HIS A 178 18.32 3.81 1.86
CA HIS A 178 18.66 5.22 2.02
C HIS A 178 17.43 6.12 2.19
N HIS A 179 16.22 5.63 1.91
CA HIS A 179 14.98 6.40 2.03
C HIS A 179 13.94 5.56 2.77
N HIS A 180 13.14 6.20 3.62
CA HIS A 180 12.01 5.59 4.31
C HIS A 180 10.74 6.42 4.13
N LEU A 181 9.59 5.77 4.20
CA LEU A 181 8.31 6.43 4.37
C LEU A 181 8.25 7.07 5.76
N VAL A 182 7.90 8.35 5.83
CA VAL A 182 7.83 9.14 7.05
C VAL A 182 6.55 9.96 7.10
N GLY A 183 6.06 10.22 8.31
CA GLY A 183 5.02 11.23 8.51
C GLY A 183 5.55 12.65 8.26
N LEU A 184 4.69 13.55 7.81
CA LEU A 184 4.95 14.98 7.71
C LEU A 184 3.94 15.74 8.56
N ARG A 185 4.40 16.82 9.20
CA ARG A 185 3.54 17.83 9.83
C ARG A 185 3.76 19.17 9.15
N GLY A 186 2.70 19.77 8.60
CA GLY A 186 2.78 21.09 7.99
C GLY A 186 2.96 22.19 9.04
N LEU A 187 3.89 23.10 8.77
CA LEU A 187 4.12 24.33 9.55
C LEU A 187 3.57 25.57 8.83
N SER A 188 3.27 25.43 7.54
CA SER A 188 2.54 26.40 6.72
C SER A 188 1.73 25.64 5.65
N PRO A 189 0.78 26.31 4.97
CA PRO A 189 0.15 25.74 3.78
C PRO A 189 1.20 25.31 2.76
N ALA A 190 0.90 24.23 2.05
CA ALA A 190 1.68 23.71 0.93
C ALA A 190 0.72 23.34 -0.21
N GLN A 191 1.24 23.24 -1.42
CA GLN A 191 0.51 22.74 -2.58
C GLN A 191 0.10 21.27 -2.39
N GLU A 192 -0.75 20.79 -3.30
CA GLU A 192 -1.09 19.38 -3.38
C GLU A 192 0.15 18.55 -3.75
N ALA A 193 0.33 17.42 -3.10
CA ALA A 193 1.39 16.46 -3.39
C ALA A 193 1.10 15.70 -4.70
N PRO A 194 2.11 15.20 -5.43
CA PRO A 194 3.51 15.09 -5.02
C PRO A 194 4.37 16.32 -5.32
N PHE A 195 5.40 16.53 -4.51
CA PHE A 195 6.45 17.53 -4.75
C PHE A 195 7.75 17.18 -4.02
N ASP A 196 8.86 17.71 -4.53
CA ASP A 196 10.18 17.53 -3.93
C ASP A 196 10.30 18.23 -2.58
N LEU A 197 10.95 17.55 -1.64
CA LEU A 197 11.31 18.09 -0.33
C LEU A 197 12.77 18.48 -0.32
N LEU A 198 13.06 19.69 0.15
CA LEU A 198 14.38 20.28 0.23
C LEU A 198 14.78 20.49 1.70
N LEU A 199 16.02 20.16 2.05
CA LEU A 199 16.67 20.58 3.29
C LEU A 199 17.88 21.42 2.90
N GLU A 200 17.93 22.67 3.35
CA GLU A 200 19.01 23.61 3.01
C GLU A 200 19.25 23.71 1.49
N GLY A 201 18.16 23.73 0.71
CA GLY A 201 18.19 23.82 -0.76
C GLY A 201 18.55 22.52 -1.49
N ARG A 202 18.78 21.40 -0.77
CA ARG A 202 19.11 20.09 -1.37
C ARG A 202 17.92 19.15 -1.31
N LYS A 203 17.65 18.43 -2.40
CA LYS A 203 16.58 17.42 -2.44
C LYS A 203 16.85 16.27 -1.49
N VAL A 204 15.95 16.08 -0.53
CA VAL A 204 16.01 15.02 0.48
C VAL A 204 14.88 14.01 0.41
N GLY A 205 13.86 14.24 -0.40
CA GLY A 205 12.75 13.30 -0.55
C GLY A 205 11.66 13.86 -1.46
N GLU A 206 10.50 13.21 -1.40
CA GLU A 206 9.29 13.62 -2.10
C GLU A 206 8.10 13.44 -1.15
N ALA A 207 7.31 14.50 -1.01
CA ALA A 207 6.01 14.40 -0.36
C ALA A 207 5.07 13.61 -1.28
N LYS A 208 4.43 12.57 -0.74
CA LYS A 208 3.55 11.66 -1.48
C LYS A 208 2.10 12.06 -1.36
N ARG A 209 1.70 12.49 -0.16
CA ARG A 209 0.36 12.94 0.18
C ARG A 209 0.43 13.99 1.27
N VAL A 210 -0.35 15.06 1.14
CA VAL A 210 -0.51 16.11 2.15
C VAL A 210 -2.00 16.46 2.22
N MET A 211 -2.56 16.55 3.42
CA MET A 211 -3.98 16.82 3.65
C MET A 211 -4.15 17.78 4.82
N GLU A 212 -5.14 18.66 4.72
CA GLU A 212 -5.70 19.33 5.88
C GLU A 212 -6.52 18.34 6.71
N THR A 213 -6.31 18.37 8.02
CA THR A 213 -7.00 17.53 9.00
C THR A 213 -7.54 18.39 10.13
N PRO A 214 -8.48 17.88 10.96
CA PRO A 214 -8.91 18.57 12.18
C PRO A 214 -7.76 18.92 13.15
N PHE A 215 -6.61 18.24 13.04
CA PHE A 215 -5.44 18.43 13.90
C PHE A 215 -4.33 19.28 13.26
N GLY A 216 -4.59 19.85 12.08
CA GLY A 216 -3.63 20.59 11.27
C GLY A 216 -3.25 19.86 9.97
N VAL A 217 -2.22 20.34 9.29
CA VAL A 217 -1.75 19.74 8.03
C VAL A 217 -0.85 18.54 8.35
N PHE A 218 -1.18 17.38 7.79
CA PHE A 218 -0.35 16.17 7.87
C PHE A 218 -0.07 15.62 6.48
N GLY A 219 0.98 14.81 6.38
CA GLY A 219 1.36 14.17 5.13
C GLY A 219 2.17 12.89 5.31
N LEU A 220 2.47 12.25 4.20
CA LEU A 220 3.46 11.19 4.08
C LEU A 220 4.49 11.58 3.02
N ALA A 221 5.73 11.18 3.25
CA ALA A 221 6.83 11.36 2.31
C ALA A 221 7.73 10.15 2.26
N VAL A 222 8.39 9.94 1.14
CA VAL A 222 9.57 9.07 1.08
C VAL A 222 10.79 9.98 1.17
N MET A 223 11.52 9.86 2.27
CA MET A 223 12.59 10.80 2.63
C MET A 223 13.85 10.05 3.03
N ARG A 224 15.00 10.66 2.75
CA ARG A 224 16.32 10.17 3.12
C ARG A 224 16.45 9.89 4.61
N LYS A 225 17.03 8.74 4.96
CA LYS A 225 17.20 8.30 6.36
C LYS A 225 18.11 9.24 7.17
N GLU A 226 19.06 9.90 6.50
CA GLU A 226 19.96 10.87 7.13
C GLU A 226 19.27 12.19 7.54
N VAL A 227 18.03 12.44 7.10
CA VAL A 227 17.30 13.64 7.53
C VAL A 227 16.92 13.49 9.01
N PRO A 228 17.35 14.42 9.89
CA PRO A 228 17.03 14.33 11.31
C PRO A 228 15.53 14.36 11.59
N LEU A 229 15.10 13.59 12.58
CA LEU A 229 13.73 13.66 13.09
C LEU A 229 13.41 15.10 13.53
N GLY A 230 12.26 15.62 13.10
CA GLY A 230 11.83 16.98 13.39
C GLY A 230 12.47 18.06 12.49
N ALA A 231 13.40 17.70 11.60
CA ALA A 231 13.99 18.65 10.67
C ALA A 231 12.90 19.34 9.82
N VAL A 232 13.07 20.64 9.61
CA VAL A 232 12.18 21.43 8.76
C VAL A 232 12.66 21.33 7.33
N VAL A 233 11.77 20.86 6.46
CA VAL A 233 11.97 20.71 5.02
C VAL A 233 11.02 21.65 4.27
N GLU A 234 11.45 22.09 3.10
CA GLU A 234 10.70 23.00 2.22
C GLU A 234 10.24 22.27 0.97
N GLY A 235 9.01 22.52 0.54
CA GLY A 235 8.44 21.88 -0.65
C GLY A 235 7.01 22.34 -0.90
N GLY A 236 6.57 22.32 -2.17
CA GLY A 236 5.21 22.73 -2.51
C GLY A 236 4.88 24.18 -2.13
N GLY A 237 5.88 25.05 -2.01
CA GLY A 237 5.70 26.44 -1.54
C GLY A 237 5.47 26.60 -0.03
N GLY A 238 5.60 25.52 0.75
CA GLY A 238 5.40 25.51 2.20
C GLY A 238 6.58 24.90 2.97
N ARG A 239 6.45 24.90 4.30
CA ARG A 239 7.37 24.27 5.25
C ARG A 239 6.69 23.12 5.97
N LEU A 240 7.36 21.98 6.05
CA LEU A 240 6.90 20.78 6.75
C LEU A 240 8.00 20.28 7.67
N SER A 241 7.63 19.55 8.72
CA SER A 241 8.57 18.86 9.61
C SER A 241 8.45 17.36 9.42
N GLY A 242 9.60 16.70 9.22
CA GLY A 242 9.68 15.24 9.10
C GLY A 242 9.45 14.55 10.45
N GLY A 243 8.51 13.61 10.47
CA GLY A 243 8.18 12.77 11.62
C GLY A 243 8.98 11.46 11.65
N ALA A 244 8.60 10.56 12.56
CA ALA A 244 9.17 9.22 12.63
C ALA A 244 8.80 8.40 11.38
N PRO A 245 9.53 7.30 11.10
CA PRO A 245 9.14 6.36 10.05
C PRO A 245 7.67 5.93 10.19
N ALA A 246 6.97 5.95 9.06
CA ALA A 246 5.64 5.38 8.92
C ALA A 246 5.77 3.85 8.74
N LEU A 247 4.76 3.11 9.21
CA LEU A 247 4.79 1.66 9.46
C LEU A 247 4.97 0.82 8.19
#